data_AF-A0A964IZY1-F1
#
_entry.id   AF-A0A964IZY1-F1
#
_cell.length_a   1.000
_cell.length_b   1.000
_cell.length_c   1.000
_cell.angle_alpha   90.00
_cell.angle_beta   90.00
_cell.angle_gamma   90.00
#
_symmetry.space_group_name_H-M   'P 1'
#
loop_
_entity.id
_entity.type
_entity.pdbx_description
1 polymer ?
#
loop_
_entity_poly.entity_id
_entity_poly.type
_entity_poly.pdbx_seq_one_letter_code
_entity_poly.pdbx_strand_id
1 'polypeptide(L)'
;MARYAPAALVAALLLATALAFAYTEKLKLTPSPILGTRVVKVFSPVCECETDAATISFRLRKSDRITVDMIDGDGNSVRTLVDERPTPAGRVTISWDGRDDSAGLVPEGSYKPRVHMARQRRTIVLPNSIRVDVTPPRIELVSLFPRVFSPDGNRRADKVVARYRVDEEAGALLYVDAEQRVRKRGQRTSGRIEWFGRVDGEPMPPGVYQISLAARDVAGNLGPPTPEKAVVIRYVALGRERIEAVAGTRFAVLVLTDAAKVEWRLGKRTGVARPGTLRLRAPLQPGRFTLTVTANGFSDRAAVFVRRPKP
;
A
#
# COMPACT_ATOMS: atom_id res chain seq x y z
N MET A 1 -32.41 -80.84 6.95
CA MET A 1 -32.12 -79.54 6.29
C MET A 1 -31.54 -78.45 7.21
N ALA A 2 -31.52 -78.61 8.55
CA ALA A 2 -31.12 -77.54 9.49
C ALA A 2 -29.59 -77.31 9.67
N ARG A 3 -28.71 -78.21 9.21
CA ARG A 3 -27.25 -78.09 9.43
C ARG A 3 -26.54 -77.05 8.56
N TYR A 4 -27.10 -76.70 7.40
CA TYR A 4 -26.50 -75.74 6.48
C TYR A 4 -27.15 -74.35 6.53
N ALA A 5 -28.25 -74.20 7.26
CA ALA A 5 -28.95 -72.92 7.39
C ALA A 5 -28.06 -71.79 7.98
N PRO A 6 -27.23 -72.02 9.02
CA PRO A 6 -26.33 -70.99 9.52
C PRO A 6 -25.24 -70.61 8.52
N ALA A 7 -24.66 -71.60 7.84
CA ALA A 7 -23.62 -71.38 6.83
C ALA A 7 -24.15 -70.62 5.60
N ALA A 8 -25.35 -70.99 5.13
CA ALA A 8 -26.04 -70.29 4.04
C ALA A 8 -26.40 -68.85 4.43
N LEU A 9 -26.84 -68.61 5.66
CA LEU A 9 -27.11 -67.27 6.18
C LEU A 9 -25.84 -66.41 6.23
N VAL A 10 -24.74 -66.96 6.73
CA VAL A 10 -23.43 -66.27 6.77
C VAL A 10 -22.94 -65.94 5.35
N ALA A 11 -23.03 -66.89 4.42
CA ALA A 11 -22.65 -66.67 3.03
C ALA A 11 -23.52 -65.57 2.36
N ALA A 12 -24.84 -65.57 2.61
CA ALA A 12 -25.74 -64.54 2.12
C ALA A 12 -25.42 -63.16 2.72
N LEU A 13 -25.11 -63.09 4.02
CA LEU A 13 -24.71 -61.85 4.69
C LEU A 13 -23.39 -61.31 4.14
N LEU A 14 -22.38 -62.16 3.91
CA LEU A 14 -21.10 -61.77 3.31
C LEU A 14 -21.27 -61.27 1.87
N LEU A 15 -22.14 -61.91 1.08
CA LEU A 15 -22.45 -61.45 -0.27
C LEU A 15 -23.17 -60.09 -0.24
N ALA A 16 -24.14 -59.92 0.65
CA ALA A 16 -24.88 -58.67 0.81
C ALA A 16 -23.97 -57.51 1.27
N THR A 17 -23.06 -57.74 2.21
CA THR A 17 -22.10 -56.73 2.66
C THR A 17 -21.08 -56.40 1.59
N ALA A 18 -20.59 -57.37 0.82
CA ALA A 18 -19.69 -57.14 -0.31
C ALA A 18 -20.37 -56.30 -1.42
N LEU A 19 -21.63 -56.60 -1.75
CA LEU A 19 -22.42 -55.81 -2.70
C LEU A 19 -22.70 -54.40 -2.20
N ALA A 20 -23.05 -54.24 -0.92
CA ALA A 20 -23.23 -52.94 -0.29
C ALA A 20 -21.92 -52.13 -0.31
N PHE A 21 -20.79 -52.74 0.04
CA PHE A 21 -19.47 -52.11 -0.01
C PHE A 21 -19.12 -51.68 -1.43
N ALA A 22 -19.25 -52.56 -2.43
CA ALA A 22 -19.01 -52.23 -3.83
C ALA A 22 -19.89 -51.08 -4.34
N TYR A 23 -21.16 -51.05 -3.91
CA TYR A 23 -22.08 -49.95 -4.22
C TYR A 23 -21.63 -48.63 -3.57
N THR A 24 -21.21 -48.67 -2.29
CA THR A 24 -20.68 -47.47 -1.61
C THR A 24 -19.37 -46.97 -2.20
N GLU A 25 -18.46 -47.86 -2.61
CA GLU A 25 -17.21 -47.47 -3.28
C GLU A 25 -17.47 -46.86 -4.66
N LYS A 26 -18.42 -47.41 -5.43
CA LYS A 26 -18.86 -46.81 -6.70
C LYS A 26 -19.42 -45.39 -6.49
N LEU A 27 -20.13 -45.13 -5.38
CA LEU A 27 -20.61 -43.78 -5.04
C LEU A 27 -19.46 -42.84 -4.69
N LYS A 28 -18.41 -43.31 -4.01
CA LYS A 28 -17.19 -42.53 -3.72
C LYS A 28 -16.40 -42.18 -4.98
N LEU A 29 -16.48 -43.00 -6.02
CA LEU A 29 -15.86 -42.76 -7.33
C LEU A 29 -16.65 -41.77 -8.20
N THR A 30 -17.82 -41.28 -7.76
CA THR A 30 -18.58 -40.30 -8.56
C THR A 30 -17.88 -38.93 -8.54
N PRO A 31 -17.50 -38.37 -9.71
CA PRO A 31 -16.83 -37.08 -9.73
C PRO A 31 -17.73 -35.95 -9.19
N SER A 32 -17.18 -35.05 -8.35
CA SER A 32 -17.92 -33.90 -7.79
C SER A 32 -18.68 -33.09 -8.85
N PRO A 33 -19.98 -32.80 -8.72
CA PRO A 33 -20.69 -32.02 -9.73
C PRO A 33 -20.14 -30.60 -9.93
N ILE A 34 -19.31 -30.11 -9.00
CA ILE A 34 -18.62 -28.83 -9.04
C ILE A 34 -17.11 -29.05 -9.22
N LEU A 35 -16.51 -28.25 -10.09
CA LEU A 35 -15.08 -28.23 -10.41
C LEU A 35 -14.50 -26.82 -10.36
N GLY A 36 -13.17 -26.72 -10.25
CA GLY A 36 -12.43 -25.47 -10.52
C GLY A 36 -12.85 -24.30 -9.64
N THR A 37 -13.12 -24.56 -8.36
CA THR A 37 -13.58 -23.56 -7.39
C THR A 37 -12.48 -22.54 -7.12
N ARG A 38 -12.78 -21.25 -7.33
CA ARG A 38 -11.91 -20.13 -7.02
C ARG A 38 -12.73 -19.01 -6.39
N VAL A 39 -12.28 -18.53 -5.25
CA VAL A 39 -12.88 -17.42 -4.52
C VAL A 39 -11.81 -16.38 -4.21
N VAL A 40 -12.23 -15.13 -4.06
CA VAL A 40 -11.40 -14.10 -3.40
C VAL A 40 -11.13 -14.57 -1.97
N LYS A 41 -9.87 -14.53 -1.53
CA LYS A 41 -9.47 -15.04 -0.20
C LYS A 41 -9.87 -14.09 0.91
N VAL A 42 -9.70 -12.79 0.69
CA VAL A 42 -9.97 -11.72 1.65
C VAL A 42 -10.42 -10.48 0.88
N PHE A 43 -11.38 -9.75 1.45
CA PHE A 43 -11.87 -8.50 0.87
C PHE A 43 -12.50 -7.63 1.97
N SER A 44 -12.58 -6.34 1.70
CA SER A 44 -13.26 -5.38 2.59
C SER A 44 -14.42 -4.71 1.86
N PRO A 45 -15.68 -4.99 2.23
CA PRO A 45 -16.86 -4.34 1.64
C PRO A 45 -16.99 -2.84 1.94
N VAL A 46 -16.09 -2.28 2.76
CA VAL A 46 -16.09 -0.86 3.14
C VAL A 46 -14.88 -0.09 2.62
N CYS A 47 -13.98 -0.73 1.87
CA CYS A 47 -12.75 -0.06 1.40
C CYS A 47 -12.98 0.98 0.30
N GLU A 48 -14.16 1.01 -0.32
CA GLU A 48 -14.47 1.83 -1.51
C GLU A 48 -13.39 1.67 -2.60
N CYS A 49 -13.01 0.42 -2.86
CA CYS A 49 -11.88 0.06 -3.70
C CYS A 49 -12.22 -1.09 -4.63
N GLU A 50 -11.37 -1.39 -5.61
CA GLU A 50 -11.61 -2.47 -6.59
C GLU A 50 -11.81 -3.87 -5.97
N THR A 51 -11.47 -4.04 -4.69
CA THR A 51 -11.61 -5.29 -3.93
C THR A 51 -12.72 -5.19 -2.87
N ASP A 52 -13.76 -4.38 -3.11
CA ASP A 52 -14.91 -4.24 -2.21
C ASP A 52 -15.95 -5.38 -2.31
N ALA A 53 -15.76 -6.30 -3.26
CA ALA A 53 -16.61 -7.48 -3.41
C ALA A 53 -15.80 -8.76 -3.63
N ALA A 54 -16.31 -9.87 -3.10
CA ALA A 54 -15.76 -11.19 -3.32
C ALA A 54 -16.34 -11.84 -4.58
N THR A 55 -15.47 -12.12 -5.55
CA THR A 55 -15.83 -12.96 -6.69
C THR A 55 -15.73 -14.44 -6.32
N ILE A 56 -16.82 -15.17 -6.55
CA ILE A 56 -16.96 -16.62 -6.40
C ILE A 56 -17.09 -17.23 -7.78
N SER A 57 -16.26 -18.21 -8.10
CA SER A 57 -16.32 -18.91 -9.38
C SER A 57 -16.15 -20.41 -9.25
N PHE A 58 -16.91 -21.15 -10.03
CA PHE A 58 -16.84 -22.60 -10.12
C PHE A 58 -17.37 -23.09 -11.47
N ARG A 59 -17.25 -24.39 -11.75
CA ARG A 59 -17.79 -25.00 -12.97
C ARG A 59 -18.76 -26.11 -12.62
N LEU A 60 -19.98 -26.04 -13.15
CA LEU A 60 -20.95 -27.11 -13.12
C LEU A 60 -20.63 -28.16 -14.19
N ARG A 61 -20.57 -29.43 -13.81
CA ARG A 61 -20.38 -30.55 -14.75
C ARG A 61 -21.61 -30.79 -15.64
N LYS A 62 -22.81 -30.55 -15.12
CA LYS A 62 -24.10 -30.71 -15.80
C LYS A 62 -24.99 -29.51 -15.49
N SER A 63 -25.99 -29.25 -16.35
CA SER A 63 -26.98 -28.21 -16.10
C SER A 63 -27.83 -28.56 -14.87
N ASP A 64 -28.05 -27.59 -13.98
CA ASP A 64 -28.85 -27.78 -12.77
C ASP A 64 -29.75 -26.56 -12.48
N ARG A 65 -30.55 -26.64 -11.43
CA ARG A 65 -31.19 -25.49 -10.78
C ARG A 65 -30.47 -25.28 -9.46
N ILE A 66 -29.77 -24.15 -9.33
CA ILE A 66 -28.87 -23.92 -8.20
C ILE A 66 -29.38 -22.85 -7.25
N THR A 67 -29.15 -23.07 -5.96
CA THR A 67 -29.18 -22.04 -4.92
C THR A 67 -27.77 -21.88 -4.37
N VAL A 68 -27.29 -20.66 -4.21
CA VAL A 68 -25.97 -20.35 -3.66
C VAL A 68 -26.12 -19.46 -2.46
N ASP A 69 -25.84 -20.02 -1.30
CA ASP A 69 -25.84 -19.33 -0.02
C ASP A 69 -24.41 -18.94 0.36
N MET A 70 -24.26 -17.84 1.09
CA MET A 70 -23.10 -17.61 1.93
C MET A 70 -23.40 -18.13 3.33
N ILE A 71 -22.52 -18.98 3.86
CA ILE A 71 -22.62 -19.48 5.22
C ILE A 71 -21.47 -18.97 6.10
N ASP A 72 -21.74 -18.78 7.39
CA ASP A 72 -20.76 -18.43 8.41
C ASP A 72 -19.94 -19.65 8.91
N GLY A 73 -19.14 -19.47 9.96
CA GLY A 73 -18.34 -20.53 10.58
C GLY A 73 -19.16 -21.62 11.27
N ASP A 74 -20.39 -21.31 11.68
CA ASP A 74 -21.31 -22.23 12.35
C ASP A 74 -22.22 -22.97 11.34
N GLY A 75 -22.19 -22.55 10.07
CA GLY A 75 -22.95 -23.14 8.97
C GLY A 75 -24.32 -22.49 8.73
N ASN A 76 -24.61 -21.38 9.41
CA ASN A 76 -25.84 -20.61 9.20
C ASN A 76 -25.76 -19.85 7.88
N SER A 77 -26.87 -19.80 7.15
CA SER A 77 -26.96 -18.97 5.94
C SER A 77 -27.07 -17.50 6.35
N VAL A 78 -26.20 -16.65 5.82
CA VAL A 78 -26.22 -15.20 6.04
C VAL A 78 -26.73 -14.44 4.83
N ARG A 79 -26.62 -15.01 3.63
CA ARG A 79 -27.08 -14.37 2.38
C ARG A 79 -27.39 -15.42 1.33
N THR A 80 -28.52 -15.28 0.63
CA THR A 80 -28.78 -16.01 -0.61
C THR A 80 -28.35 -15.16 -1.82
N LEU A 81 -27.30 -15.60 -2.54
CA LEU A 81 -26.75 -14.88 -3.69
C LEU A 81 -27.43 -15.26 -5.01
N VAL A 82 -27.86 -16.52 -5.11
CA VAL A 82 -28.57 -17.07 -6.25
C VAL A 82 -29.66 -17.95 -5.68
N ASP A 83 -30.90 -17.73 -6.07
CA ASP A 83 -32.02 -18.53 -5.61
C ASP A 83 -32.64 -19.33 -6.76
N GLU A 84 -32.73 -20.64 -6.59
CA GLU A 84 -33.35 -21.62 -7.47
C GLU A 84 -33.16 -21.37 -8.99
N ARG A 85 -31.97 -20.93 -9.40
CA ARG A 85 -31.72 -20.45 -10.77
C ARG A 85 -31.35 -21.60 -11.71
N PRO A 86 -32.07 -21.82 -12.83
CA PRO A 86 -31.63 -22.71 -13.89
C PRO A 86 -30.28 -22.24 -14.45
N THR A 87 -29.27 -23.11 -14.38
CA THR A 87 -27.91 -22.79 -14.77
C THR A 87 -27.36 -23.91 -15.67
N PRO A 88 -26.83 -23.60 -16.86
CA PRO A 88 -26.28 -24.60 -17.77
C PRO A 88 -24.99 -25.22 -17.21
N ALA A 89 -24.54 -26.32 -17.82
CA ALA A 89 -23.20 -26.82 -17.57
C ALA A 89 -22.18 -25.76 -18.00
N GLY A 90 -21.11 -25.57 -17.23
CA GLY A 90 -20.09 -24.56 -17.53
C GLY A 90 -19.73 -23.68 -16.34
N ARG A 91 -19.05 -22.58 -16.64
CA ARG A 91 -18.52 -21.65 -15.62
C ARG A 91 -19.67 -20.84 -15.04
N VAL A 92 -19.67 -20.72 -13.72
CA VAL A 92 -20.54 -19.85 -12.93
C VAL A 92 -19.64 -18.86 -12.21
N THR A 93 -19.98 -17.58 -12.30
CA THR A 93 -19.32 -16.49 -11.56
C THR A 93 -20.41 -15.69 -10.85
N ILE A 94 -20.21 -15.44 -9.57
CA ILE A 94 -21.13 -14.72 -8.67
C ILE A 94 -20.29 -13.72 -7.88
N SER A 95 -20.86 -12.56 -7.58
CA SER A 95 -20.24 -11.56 -6.70
C SER A 95 -20.99 -11.52 -5.38
N TRP A 96 -20.26 -11.29 -4.29
CA TRP A 96 -20.82 -11.00 -2.98
C TRP A 96 -20.18 -9.72 -2.41
N ASP A 97 -21.02 -8.80 -1.99
CA ASP A 97 -20.69 -7.47 -1.47
C ASP A 97 -20.50 -7.46 0.05
N GLY A 98 -20.41 -8.62 0.70
CA GLY A 98 -20.26 -8.71 2.15
C GLY A 98 -21.53 -8.35 2.94
N ARG A 99 -22.70 -8.35 2.30
CA ARG A 99 -23.97 -8.05 2.97
C ARG A 99 -24.84 -9.28 3.19
N ASP A 100 -25.70 -9.22 4.20
CA ASP A 100 -26.74 -10.22 4.51
C ASP A 100 -28.03 -9.97 3.73
N ASP A 101 -29.04 -10.82 3.87
CA ASP A 101 -30.34 -10.69 3.16
C ASP A 101 -31.13 -9.41 3.55
N SER A 102 -30.79 -8.78 4.69
CA SER A 102 -31.35 -7.49 5.12
C SER A 102 -30.54 -6.29 4.59
N ALA A 103 -29.57 -6.53 3.71
CA ALA A 103 -28.59 -5.57 3.21
C ALA A 103 -27.65 -4.98 4.29
N GLY A 104 -27.66 -5.56 5.50
CA GLY A 104 -26.72 -5.26 6.58
C GLY A 104 -25.34 -5.80 6.27
N LEU A 105 -24.30 -5.16 6.82
CA LEU A 105 -22.94 -5.65 6.71
C LEU A 105 -22.76 -6.89 7.59
N VAL A 106 -22.23 -7.98 7.04
CA VAL A 106 -21.92 -9.15 7.86
C VAL A 106 -20.73 -8.88 8.78
N PRO A 107 -20.65 -9.49 9.97
CA PRO A 107 -19.49 -9.35 10.84
C PRO A 107 -18.19 -9.77 10.16
N GLU A 108 -17.08 -9.16 10.58
CA GLU A 108 -15.74 -9.63 10.21
C GLU A 108 -15.60 -11.11 10.56
N GLY A 109 -15.11 -11.92 9.61
CA GLY A 109 -15.12 -13.37 9.79
C GLY A 109 -14.85 -14.15 8.51
N SER A 110 -14.90 -15.48 8.64
CA SER A 110 -14.70 -16.40 7.52
C SER A 110 -16.03 -16.98 7.07
N TYR A 111 -16.30 -16.87 5.77
CA TYR A 111 -17.53 -17.32 5.14
C TYR A 111 -17.23 -18.31 4.03
N LYS A 112 -18.20 -19.19 3.73
CA LYS A 112 -18.07 -20.15 2.63
C LYS A 112 -19.30 -20.12 1.73
N PRO A 113 -19.14 -20.23 0.41
CA PRO A 113 -20.27 -20.46 -0.48
C PRO A 113 -20.78 -21.91 -0.32
N ARG A 114 -22.09 -22.06 -0.12
CA ARG A 114 -22.80 -23.34 -0.12
C ARG A 114 -23.70 -23.41 -1.35
N VAL A 115 -23.45 -24.38 -2.21
CA VAL A 115 -24.18 -24.56 -3.47
C VAL A 115 -25.12 -25.76 -3.34
N HIS A 116 -26.42 -25.51 -3.37
CA HIS A 116 -27.45 -26.54 -3.51
C HIS A 116 -27.79 -26.73 -5.00
N MET A 117 -27.86 -27.99 -5.42
CA MET A 117 -28.21 -28.41 -6.79
C MET A 117 -29.46 -29.27 -6.74
N ALA A 118 -30.61 -28.71 -7.10
CA ALA A 118 -31.92 -29.32 -6.88
C ALA A 118 -32.12 -30.61 -7.71
N ARG A 119 -31.70 -30.64 -8.98
CA ARG A 119 -31.89 -31.83 -9.85
C ARG A 119 -31.03 -33.01 -9.38
N GLN A 120 -29.84 -32.72 -8.88
CA GLN A 120 -28.92 -33.72 -8.36
C GLN A 120 -29.15 -34.05 -6.88
N ARG A 121 -30.02 -33.29 -6.18
CA ARG A 121 -30.29 -33.42 -4.74
C ARG A 121 -29.01 -33.44 -3.91
N ARG A 122 -28.06 -32.57 -4.26
CA ARG A 122 -26.74 -32.48 -3.62
C ARG A 122 -26.47 -31.05 -3.17
N THR A 123 -25.88 -30.93 -1.98
CA THR A 123 -25.38 -29.67 -1.45
C THR A 123 -23.88 -29.79 -1.26
N ILE A 124 -23.13 -28.79 -1.74
CA ILE A 124 -21.67 -28.74 -1.63
C ILE A 124 -21.27 -27.41 -1.03
N VAL A 125 -20.58 -27.44 0.10
CA VAL A 125 -19.85 -26.28 0.62
C VAL A 125 -18.52 -26.21 -0.12
N LEU A 126 -18.22 -25.07 -0.72
CA LEU A 126 -16.95 -24.90 -1.42
C LEU A 126 -15.79 -24.93 -0.41
N PRO A 127 -14.63 -25.52 -0.77
CA PRO A 127 -13.57 -25.81 0.20
C PRO A 127 -12.83 -24.56 0.69
N ASN A 128 -12.71 -23.54 -0.16
CA ASN A 128 -11.99 -22.31 0.15
C ASN A 128 -12.95 -21.29 0.79
N SER A 129 -12.54 -20.72 1.91
CA SER A 129 -13.27 -19.63 2.56
C SER A 129 -12.90 -18.26 2.01
N ILE A 130 -13.78 -17.31 2.30
CA ILE A 130 -13.69 -15.90 1.99
C ILE A 130 -13.66 -15.18 3.34
N ARG A 131 -12.59 -14.44 3.63
CA ARG A 131 -12.51 -13.61 4.83
C ARG A 131 -13.06 -12.22 4.51
N VAL A 132 -14.11 -11.81 5.21
CA VAL A 132 -14.52 -10.40 5.28
C VAL A 132 -13.62 -9.77 6.32
N ASP A 133 -12.96 -8.68 5.98
CA ASP A 133 -12.08 -7.92 6.87
C ASP A 133 -12.33 -6.43 6.68
N VAL A 134 -12.81 -5.76 7.73
CA VAL A 134 -13.21 -4.34 7.67
C VAL A 134 -12.35 -3.46 8.57
N THR A 135 -11.33 -4.05 9.20
CA THR A 135 -10.49 -3.38 10.18
C THR A 135 -9.29 -2.75 9.47
N PRO A 136 -9.12 -1.41 9.53
CA PRO A 136 -7.96 -0.79 8.92
C PRO A 136 -6.66 -1.06 9.69
N PRO A 137 -5.52 -1.19 8.99
CA PRO A 137 -4.22 -1.40 9.62
C PRO A 137 -3.74 -0.13 10.34
N ARG A 138 -2.92 -0.27 11.38
CA ARG A 138 -2.23 0.86 12.04
C ARG A 138 -0.76 0.86 11.69
N ILE A 139 -0.31 1.97 11.11
CA ILE A 139 1.09 2.21 10.78
C ILE A 139 1.75 3.13 11.81
N GLU A 140 3.01 2.85 12.12
CA GLU A 140 3.86 3.64 13.00
C GLU A 140 5.07 4.18 12.22
N LEU A 141 5.30 5.50 12.27
CA LEU A 141 6.50 6.14 11.75
C LEU A 141 7.65 6.08 12.78
N VAL A 142 8.39 4.97 12.75
CA VAL A 142 9.51 4.66 13.65
C VAL A 142 10.63 5.69 13.54
N SER A 143 11.05 6.03 12.33
CA SER A 143 12.05 7.08 12.13
C SER A 143 11.91 7.77 10.78
N LEU A 144 12.37 9.02 10.71
CA LEU A 144 12.37 9.80 9.49
C LEU A 144 13.64 10.67 9.49
N PHE A 145 14.59 10.34 8.61
CA PHE A 145 15.91 10.95 8.58
C PHE A 145 16.51 10.95 7.17
N PRO A 146 17.27 11.99 6.77
CA PRO A 146 17.48 13.24 7.50
C PRO A 146 16.26 14.16 7.52
N ARG A 147 16.23 15.12 8.46
CA ARG A 147 15.20 16.17 8.55
C ARG A 147 15.43 17.32 7.58
N VAL A 148 16.65 17.45 7.07
CA VAL A 148 17.04 18.44 6.06
C VAL A 148 17.81 17.71 4.98
N PHE A 149 17.41 17.88 3.73
CA PHE A 149 17.95 17.12 2.61
C PHE A 149 17.96 17.99 1.33
N SER A 150 18.74 17.60 0.34
CA SER A 150 18.99 18.33 -0.91
C SER A 150 18.88 17.36 -2.09
N PRO A 151 17.70 17.23 -2.72
CA PRO A 151 17.47 16.28 -3.80
C PRO A 151 18.00 16.76 -5.17
N ASP A 152 19.24 17.24 -5.21
CA ASP A 152 19.88 17.80 -6.40
C ASP A 152 20.53 16.74 -7.32
N GLY A 153 20.55 15.47 -6.91
CA GLY A 153 21.11 14.36 -7.67
C GLY A 153 22.60 14.11 -7.45
N ASN A 154 23.22 14.75 -6.45
CA ASN A 154 24.67 14.66 -6.21
C ASN A 154 25.10 13.41 -5.37
N ARG A 155 24.14 12.55 -4.99
CA ARG A 155 24.24 11.36 -4.12
C ARG A 155 24.48 11.62 -2.63
N ARG A 156 24.48 12.87 -2.19
CA ARG A 156 24.56 13.30 -0.80
C ARG A 156 23.21 13.87 -0.43
N ALA A 157 22.69 13.46 0.73
CA ALA A 157 21.41 13.95 1.27
C ALA A 157 20.25 14.06 0.24
N ASP A 158 20.22 13.22 -0.81
CA ASP A 158 19.22 13.32 -1.90
C ASP A 158 17.83 12.86 -1.52
N LYS A 159 17.71 12.24 -0.35
CA LYS A 159 16.49 11.57 0.07
C LYS A 159 16.31 11.64 1.57
N VAL A 160 15.05 11.60 1.96
CA VAL A 160 14.65 11.20 3.31
C VAL A 160 14.26 9.74 3.33
N VAL A 161 14.62 9.04 4.40
CA VAL A 161 14.25 7.65 4.65
C VAL A 161 13.27 7.61 5.81
N ALA A 162 12.04 7.16 5.53
CA ALA A 162 11.02 6.87 6.52
C ALA A 162 11.07 5.37 6.85
N ARG A 163 11.35 5.00 8.10
CA ARG A 163 11.22 3.62 8.59
C ARG A 163 9.90 3.46 9.33
N TYR A 164 9.24 2.34 9.10
CA TYR A 164 7.90 2.11 9.61
C TYR A 164 7.69 0.69 10.13
N ARG A 165 6.67 0.53 10.96
CA ARG A 165 6.03 -0.74 11.33
C ARG A 165 4.53 -0.65 11.08
N VAL A 166 3.90 -1.78 10.83
CA VAL A 166 2.45 -1.94 10.71
C VAL A 166 2.07 -3.13 11.58
N ASP A 167 0.91 -3.08 12.22
CA ASP A 167 0.40 -4.17 13.05
C ASP A 167 -0.05 -5.41 12.25
N GLU A 168 -0.13 -5.30 10.92
CA GLU A 168 -0.41 -6.40 10.01
C GLU A 168 0.30 -6.28 8.65
N GLU A 169 0.08 -7.24 7.75
CA GLU A 169 0.63 -7.20 6.39
C GLU A 169 -0.06 -6.13 5.53
N ALA A 170 0.62 -5.01 5.32
CA ALA A 170 0.08 -3.90 4.54
C ALA A 170 1.09 -3.29 3.57
N GLY A 171 0.58 -2.67 2.50
CA GLY A 171 1.32 -1.80 1.61
C GLY A 171 1.42 -0.40 2.19
N ALA A 172 2.64 0.09 2.41
CA ALA A 172 2.87 1.41 2.97
C ALA A 172 2.81 2.52 1.90
N LEU A 173 2.22 3.64 2.28
CA LEU A 173 2.01 4.84 1.49
C LEU A 173 2.69 6.02 2.19
N LEU A 174 3.41 6.86 1.45
CA LEU A 174 3.99 8.10 1.95
C LEU A 174 3.28 9.29 1.31
N TYR A 175 2.86 10.21 2.17
CA TYR A 175 2.23 11.46 1.82
C TYR A 175 3.20 12.61 2.09
N VAL A 176 3.13 13.63 1.23
CA VAL A 176 3.83 14.90 1.37
C VAL A 176 2.78 15.99 1.24
N ASP A 177 2.58 16.78 2.29
CA ASP A 177 1.53 17.80 2.38
C ASP A 177 0.15 17.24 1.99
N ALA A 178 -0.24 16.12 2.60
CA ALA A 178 -1.47 15.36 2.36
C ALA A 178 -1.63 14.75 0.94
N GLU A 179 -0.69 14.93 0.03
CA GLU A 179 -0.70 14.28 -1.29
C GLU A 179 0.13 12.98 -1.29
N GLN A 180 -0.45 11.88 -1.76
CA GLN A 180 0.25 10.60 -1.87
C GLN A 180 1.38 10.70 -2.92
N ARG A 181 2.64 10.59 -2.48
CA ARG A 181 3.81 10.68 -3.38
C ARG A 181 4.46 9.34 -3.66
N VAL A 182 4.46 8.42 -2.70
CA VAL A 182 5.14 7.13 -2.86
C VAL A 182 4.25 6.00 -2.38
N ARG A 183 4.07 4.98 -3.21
CA ARG A 183 3.47 3.70 -2.84
C ARG A 183 4.52 2.61 -2.84
N LYS A 184 4.75 1.96 -1.69
CA LYS A 184 5.66 0.83 -1.60
C LYS A 184 5.01 -0.41 -2.22
N ARG A 185 5.76 -1.15 -3.04
CA ARG A 185 5.33 -2.45 -3.58
C ARG A 185 5.48 -3.55 -2.52
N GLY A 186 4.52 -4.47 -2.50
CA GLY A 186 4.43 -5.59 -1.56
C GLY A 186 3.79 -5.19 -0.23
N GLN A 187 3.34 -6.20 0.51
CA GLN A 187 2.76 -6.07 1.85
C GLN A 187 3.72 -6.64 2.89
N ARG A 188 4.02 -5.85 3.93
CA ARG A 188 4.96 -6.22 5.00
C ARG A 188 4.58 -5.50 6.29
N THR A 189 4.85 -6.13 7.43
CA THR A 189 4.67 -5.54 8.77
C THR A 189 5.73 -4.50 9.14
N SER A 190 6.79 -4.35 8.33
CA SER A 190 7.79 -3.30 8.53
C SER A 190 8.58 -3.02 7.26
N GLY A 191 9.23 -1.85 7.21
CA GLY A 191 10.06 -1.52 6.08
C GLY A 191 10.61 -0.10 6.11
N ARG A 192 11.02 0.34 4.92
CA ARG A 192 11.42 1.72 4.67
C ARG A 192 10.88 2.24 3.35
N ILE A 193 10.50 3.52 3.35
CA ILE A 193 10.18 4.31 2.16
C ILE A 193 11.28 5.36 1.99
N GLU A 194 11.74 5.53 0.76
CA GLU A 194 12.68 6.58 0.39
C GLU A 194 11.94 7.60 -0.44
N TRP A 195 12.06 8.87 -0.08
CA TRP A 195 11.49 9.98 -0.83
C TRP A 195 12.59 10.93 -1.26
N PHE A 196 12.66 11.19 -2.57
CA PHE A 196 13.71 11.96 -3.22
C PHE A 196 13.29 13.41 -3.50
N GLY A 197 12.24 13.93 -2.84
CA GLY A 197 11.85 15.34 -3.00
C GLY A 197 11.49 15.73 -4.44
N ARG A 198 10.92 14.81 -5.22
CA ARG A 198 10.60 14.99 -6.64
C ARG A 198 9.15 14.67 -6.95
N VAL A 199 8.59 15.38 -7.92
CA VAL A 199 7.26 15.16 -8.52
C VAL A 199 7.44 15.12 -10.03
N ASP A 200 6.98 14.06 -10.68
CA ASP A 200 7.12 13.85 -12.14
C ASP A 200 8.56 13.99 -12.67
N GLY A 201 9.54 13.62 -11.84
CA GLY A 201 10.97 13.71 -12.14
C GLY A 201 11.60 15.06 -11.76
N GLU A 202 10.80 16.10 -11.58
CA GLU A 202 11.25 17.44 -11.25
C GLU A 202 11.49 17.64 -9.74
N PRO A 203 12.57 18.35 -9.34
CA PRO A 203 12.86 18.65 -7.94
C PRO A 203 11.82 19.62 -7.37
N MET A 204 11.33 19.32 -6.17
CA MET A 204 10.42 20.22 -5.46
C MET A 204 11.15 21.49 -4.98
N PRO A 205 10.47 22.65 -4.88
CA PRO A 205 11.08 23.88 -4.38
C PRO A 205 11.71 23.74 -2.99
N PRO A 206 12.70 24.57 -2.62
CA PRO A 206 13.16 24.64 -1.24
C PRO A 206 12.00 25.07 -0.33
N GLY A 207 11.88 24.45 0.84
CA GLY A 207 10.75 24.66 1.72
C GLY A 207 10.62 23.63 2.83
N VAL A 208 9.63 23.83 3.68
CA VAL A 208 9.23 22.89 4.72
C VAL A 208 8.07 22.04 4.18
N TYR A 209 8.18 20.73 4.32
CA TYR A 209 7.21 19.74 3.84
C TYR A 209 6.79 18.83 4.98
N GLN A 210 5.50 18.49 5.05
CA GLN A 210 4.96 17.57 6.05
C GLN A 210 4.92 16.16 5.52
N ILE A 211 5.57 15.23 6.23
CA ILE A 211 5.57 13.80 5.89
C ILE A 211 4.66 13.05 6.84
N SER A 212 3.73 12.28 6.29
CA SER A 212 2.96 11.26 7.00
C SER A 212 2.96 9.95 6.22
N LEU A 213 2.72 8.85 6.93
CA LEU A 213 2.56 7.53 6.33
C LEU A 213 1.14 7.02 6.54
N ALA A 214 0.57 6.31 5.58
CA ALA A 214 -0.60 5.46 5.79
C ALA A 214 -0.29 4.04 5.33
N ALA A 215 -1.14 3.08 5.66
CA ALA A 215 -1.01 1.70 5.22
C ALA A 215 -2.33 1.20 4.63
N ARG A 216 -2.25 0.37 3.59
CA ARG A 216 -3.39 -0.35 3.04
C ARG A 216 -3.17 -1.85 3.17
N ASP A 217 -4.07 -2.55 3.86
CA ASP A 217 -3.92 -3.98 4.14
C ASP A 217 -4.15 -4.87 2.89
N VAL A 218 -4.31 -6.18 3.12
CA VAL A 218 -4.64 -7.18 2.09
C VAL A 218 -6.09 -7.13 1.61
N ALA A 219 -7.01 -6.67 2.46
CA ALA A 219 -8.44 -6.59 2.19
C ALA A 219 -8.83 -5.34 1.40
N GLY A 220 -7.96 -4.31 1.43
CA GLY A 220 -8.15 -3.02 0.81
C GLY A 220 -8.36 -1.87 1.81
N ASN A 221 -8.47 -2.13 3.12
CA ASN A 221 -8.72 -1.10 4.13
C ASN A 221 -7.54 -0.13 4.20
N LEU A 222 -7.85 1.17 4.15
CA LEU A 222 -6.86 2.24 4.32
C LEU A 222 -6.84 2.70 5.78
N GLY A 223 -5.72 2.48 6.45
CA GLY A 223 -5.46 2.95 7.80
C GLY A 223 -5.32 4.48 7.89
N PRO A 224 -5.56 5.07 9.07
CA PRO A 224 -5.32 6.49 9.29
C PRO A 224 -3.84 6.84 9.11
N PRO A 225 -3.52 8.06 8.65
CA PRO A 225 -2.13 8.49 8.52
C PRO A 225 -1.48 8.68 9.90
N THR A 226 -0.17 8.47 9.96
CA THR A 226 0.66 8.83 11.12
C THR A 226 0.64 10.35 11.35
N PRO A 227 0.92 10.83 12.57
CA PRO A 227 1.20 12.25 12.81
C PRO A 227 2.26 12.79 11.85
N GLU A 228 2.03 13.99 11.36
CA GLU A 228 2.92 14.67 10.42
C GLU A 228 4.27 14.99 11.06
N LYS A 229 5.35 14.79 10.30
CA LYS A 229 6.70 15.17 10.67
C LYS A 229 7.32 16.02 9.57
N ALA A 230 7.74 17.24 9.95
CA ALA A 230 8.37 18.16 9.03
C ALA A 230 9.75 17.67 8.53
N VAL A 231 10.00 17.91 7.25
CA VAL A 231 11.31 17.82 6.61
C VAL A 231 11.56 19.08 5.78
N VAL A 232 12.82 19.44 5.58
CA VAL A 232 13.21 20.65 4.85
C VAL A 232 13.97 20.26 3.59
N ILE A 233 13.50 20.72 2.44
CA ILE A 233 14.29 20.71 1.21
C ILE A 233 15.13 21.98 1.20
N ARG A 234 16.46 21.80 1.14
CA ARG A 234 17.42 22.91 1.06
C ARG A 234 18.56 22.54 0.12
N TYR A 235 18.54 23.12 -1.07
CA TYR A 235 19.62 22.99 -2.05
C TYR A 235 20.83 23.85 -1.71
N VAL A 236 20.60 25.17 -1.59
CA VAL A 236 21.57 26.16 -1.18
C VAL A 236 20.84 27.27 -0.45
N ALA A 237 21.37 27.73 0.69
CA ALA A 237 20.81 28.85 1.43
C ALA A 237 21.93 29.72 2.02
N LEU A 238 21.77 31.03 1.92
CA LEU A 238 22.62 32.03 2.56
C LEU A 238 22.04 32.32 3.94
N GLY A 239 22.90 32.36 4.97
CA GLY A 239 22.48 32.63 6.34
C GLY A 239 21.94 34.05 6.58
N ARG A 240 21.88 34.88 5.54
CA ARG A 240 21.29 36.21 5.54
C ARG A 240 20.96 36.64 4.12
N GLU A 241 19.79 37.24 3.96
CA GLU A 241 19.35 37.84 2.69
C GLU A 241 19.88 39.25 2.49
N ARG A 242 20.28 39.92 3.59
CA ARG A 242 20.84 41.27 3.59
C ARG A 242 22.21 41.29 4.25
N ILE A 243 23.18 41.87 3.55
CA ILE A 243 24.56 42.01 3.98
C ILE A 243 24.94 43.48 3.93
N GLU A 244 25.48 44.00 5.02
CA GLU A 244 26.01 45.36 5.06
C GLU A 244 27.53 45.29 5.16
N ALA A 245 28.23 46.02 4.30
CA ALA A 245 29.67 46.03 4.25
C ALA A 245 30.20 47.44 3.96
N VAL A 246 31.43 47.71 4.39
CA VAL A 246 32.14 48.94 4.04
C VAL A 246 32.92 48.67 2.76
N ALA A 247 32.99 49.67 1.87
CA ALA A 247 33.73 49.56 0.62
C ALA A 247 35.15 49.03 0.85
N GLY A 248 35.51 48.00 0.09
CA GLY A 248 36.83 47.35 0.17
C GLY A 248 37.07 46.48 1.40
N THR A 249 36.20 46.41 2.41
CA THR A 249 36.42 45.54 3.58
C THR A 249 35.97 44.10 3.35
N ARG A 250 36.41 43.18 4.21
CA ARG A 250 35.95 41.78 4.17
C ARG A 250 34.61 41.65 4.87
N PHE A 251 33.74 40.80 4.32
CA PHE A 251 32.52 40.34 4.97
C PHE A 251 32.40 38.83 4.82
N ALA A 252 31.62 38.20 5.71
CA ALA A 252 31.45 36.75 5.74
C ALA A 252 29.97 36.36 5.80
N VAL A 253 29.51 35.45 4.95
CA VAL A 253 28.14 34.92 4.95
C VAL A 253 28.18 33.40 5.04
N LEU A 254 27.29 32.81 5.83
CA LEU A 254 27.14 31.36 5.90
C LEU A 254 26.45 30.85 4.63
N VAL A 255 26.98 29.79 4.03
CA VAL A 255 26.41 29.06 2.90
C VAL A 255 26.07 27.65 3.38
N LEU A 256 24.78 27.34 3.44
CA LEU A 256 24.23 26.05 3.83
C LEU A 256 23.88 25.26 2.57
N THR A 257 24.65 24.22 2.28
CA THR A 257 24.42 23.25 1.21
C THR A 257 25.19 21.98 1.55
N ASP A 258 24.77 20.86 0.99
CA ASP A 258 25.47 19.58 1.06
C ASP A 258 26.46 19.37 -0.12
N ALA A 259 26.43 20.27 -1.11
CA ALA A 259 27.34 20.26 -2.24
C ALA A 259 28.81 20.42 -1.81
N ALA A 260 29.71 19.69 -2.47
CA ALA A 260 31.14 19.74 -2.13
C ALA A 260 31.81 21.09 -2.42
N LYS A 261 31.27 21.85 -3.37
CA LYS A 261 31.73 23.17 -3.79
C LYS A 261 30.54 24.04 -4.15
N VAL A 262 30.73 25.35 -4.03
CA VAL A 262 29.77 26.36 -4.48
C VAL A 262 30.45 27.36 -5.40
N GLU A 263 29.71 27.83 -6.40
CA GLU A 263 30.08 28.97 -7.21
C GLU A 263 29.46 30.22 -6.62
N TRP A 264 30.18 31.33 -6.60
CA TRP A 264 29.64 32.60 -6.14
C TRP A 264 29.87 33.69 -7.19
N ARG A 265 28.93 34.62 -7.27
CA ARG A 265 29.00 35.84 -8.07
C ARG A 265 28.63 37.04 -7.23
N LEU A 266 29.49 38.05 -7.18
CA LEU A 266 29.24 39.34 -6.53
C LEU A 266 29.47 40.47 -7.53
N GLY A 267 28.38 41.00 -8.10
CA GLY A 267 28.47 41.91 -9.24
C GLY A 267 29.12 41.23 -10.45
N LYS A 268 30.26 41.76 -10.91
CA LYS A 268 31.06 41.19 -12.02
C LYS A 268 32.08 40.13 -11.57
N ARG A 269 32.32 39.99 -10.27
CA ARG A 269 33.31 39.05 -9.73
C ARG A 269 32.68 37.68 -9.53
N THR A 270 33.43 36.63 -9.84
CA THR A 270 33.03 35.24 -9.62
C THR A 270 34.13 34.46 -8.91
N GLY A 271 33.79 33.29 -8.38
CA GLY A 271 34.76 32.34 -7.86
C GLY A 271 34.12 31.06 -7.36
N VAL A 272 34.95 30.14 -6.89
CA VAL A 272 34.53 28.86 -6.30
C VAL A 272 35.01 28.79 -4.86
N ALA A 273 34.19 28.23 -3.98
CA ALA A 273 34.53 28.03 -2.57
C ALA A 273 33.99 26.69 -2.04
N ARG A 274 34.48 26.27 -0.88
CA ARG A 274 33.79 25.23 -0.08
C ARG A 274 32.56 25.84 0.59
N PRO A 275 31.49 25.07 0.83
CA PRO A 275 30.35 25.53 1.64
C PRO A 275 30.78 25.82 3.09
N GLY A 276 29.92 26.51 3.84
CA GLY A 276 30.23 27.05 5.17
C GLY A 276 30.41 28.57 5.12
N THR A 277 31.35 29.12 5.88
CA THR A 277 31.53 30.58 5.95
C THR A 277 32.26 31.12 4.72
N LEU A 278 31.51 31.65 3.75
CA LEU A 278 32.04 32.31 2.57
C LEU A 278 32.53 33.72 2.93
N ARG A 279 33.85 33.92 2.85
CA ARG A 279 34.50 35.21 3.12
C ARG A 279 34.84 35.93 1.81
N LEU A 280 34.25 37.08 1.58
CA LEU A 280 34.45 37.90 0.38
C LEU A 280 34.91 39.31 0.75
N ARG A 281 35.46 40.04 -0.23
CA ARG A 281 35.76 41.47 -0.10
C ARG A 281 34.68 42.27 -0.82
N ALA A 282 34.10 43.26 -0.14
CA ALA A 282 33.11 44.17 -0.69
C ALA A 282 33.67 44.96 -1.88
N PRO A 283 32.85 45.25 -2.91
CA PRO A 283 33.19 46.21 -3.96
C PRO A 283 33.75 47.52 -3.40
N LEU A 284 34.65 48.17 -4.15
CA LEU A 284 35.19 49.49 -3.78
C LEU A 284 34.16 50.60 -4.01
N GLN A 285 33.24 50.40 -4.96
CA GLN A 285 32.16 51.34 -5.23
C GLN A 285 31.02 51.10 -4.24
N PRO A 286 30.57 52.13 -3.49
CA PRO A 286 29.34 52.06 -2.71
C PRO A 286 28.13 51.79 -3.60
N GLY A 287 27.14 51.07 -3.08
CA GLY A 287 25.94 50.71 -3.83
C GLY A 287 25.32 49.41 -3.37
N ARG A 288 24.26 48.99 -4.08
CA ARG A 288 23.61 47.70 -3.88
C ARG A 288 24.13 46.70 -4.90
N PHE A 289 24.63 45.58 -4.41
CA PHE A 289 25.09 44.45 -5.21
C PHE A 289 24.27 43.21 -4.86
N THR A 290 24.27 42.22 -5.75
CA THR A 290 23.71 40.90 -5.46
C THR A 290 24.86 39.91 -5.36
N LEU A 291 24.93 39.24 -4.22
CA LEU A 291 25.67 37.99 -4.08
C LEU A 291 24.73 36.87 -4.53
N THR A 292 25.11 36.12 -5.56
CA THR A 292 24.47 34.87 -5.96
C THR A 292 25.41 33.72 -5.62
N VAL A 293 24.90 32.70 -4.95
CA VAL A 293 25.65 31.46 -4.70
C VAL A 293 24.89 30.31 -5.34
N THR A 294 25.61 29.53 -6.14
CA THR A 294 25.06 28.42 -6.93
C THR A 294 25.71 27.10 -6.52
N ALA A 295 24.91 26.06 -6.38
CA ALA A 295 25.34 24.70 -6.12
C ALA A 295 24.46 23.72 -6.90
N ASN A 296 25.08 22.85 -7.71
CA ASN A 296 24.38 21.81 -8.49
C ASN A 296 23.14 22.29 -9.26
N GLY A 297 23.22 23.47 -9.88
CA GLY A 297 22.13 24.07 -10.65
C GLY A 297 21.12 24.90 -9.85
N PHE A 298 21.16 24.84 -8.51
CA PHE A 298 20.32 25.65 -7.62
C PHE A 298 21.05 26.90 -7.15
N SER A 299 20.34 28.01 -6.94
CA SER A 299 20.96 29.25 -6.50
C SER A 299 20.17 29.95 -5.40
N ASP A 300 20.89 30.61 -4.50
CA ASP A 300 20.33 31.54 -3.53
C ASP A 300 21.05 32.90 -3.60
N ARG A 301 20.37 33.96 -3.14
CA ARG A 301 20.80 35.34 -3.35
C ARG A 301 20.69 36.19 -2.10
N ALA A 302 21.69 37.05 -1.89
CA ALA A 302 21.66 38.07 -0.86
C ALA A 302 21.98 39.45 -1.44
N ALA A 303 21.27 40.46 -0.97
CA ALA A 303 21.57 41.85 -1.24
C ALA A 303 22.75 42.32 -0.40
N VAL A 304 23.80 42.83 -1.04
CA VAL A 304 25.00 43.38 -0.41
C VAL A 304 24.99 44.90 -0.55
N PHE A 305 24.76 45.60 0.56
CA PHE A 305 24.77 47.05 0.65
C PHE A 305 26.16 47.51 1.07
N VAL A 306 26.86 48.15 0.13
CA VAL A 306 28.21 48.66 0.31
C VAL A 306 28.14 50.14 0.62
N ARG A 307 28.66 50.52 1.79
CA ARG A 307 28.71 51.91 2.27
C ARG A 307 30.07 52.52 2.03
N ARG A 308 30.13 53.86 1.94
CA ARG A 308 31.40 54.59 1.98
C ARG A 308 32.12 54.31 3.31
N PRO A 309 33.47 54.26 3.32
CA PRO A 309 34.22 54.34 4.56
C PRO A 309 33.86 55.64 5.29
N LYS A 310 33.80 55.60 6.62
CA LYS A 310 33.77 56.87 7.37
C LYS A 310 35.13 57.55 7.18
N PRO A 311 35.16 58.87 6.94
CA PRO A 311 36.39 59.64 6.84
C PRO A 311 37.20 59.59 8.14
#